data_AF-A0A1V2RLQ5-F1
#
_entry.id   AF-A0A1V2RLQ5-F1
#
_cell.length_a   1.000
_cell.length_b   1.000
_cell.length_c   1.000
_cell.angle_alpha   90.00
_cell.angle_beta   90.00
_cell.angle_gamma   90.00
#
_symmetry.space_group_name_H-M   'P 1'
#
loop_
_entity.id
_entity.type
_entity.pdbx_description
1 polymer ?
#
loop_
_entity_poly.entity_id
_entity_poly.type
_entity_poly.pdbx_seq_one_letter_code
_entity_poly.pdbx_strand_id
1 'polypeptide(L)'
;MTAETKPQTSVLPEIFSALEPLFADPHTIDRAKRLGEVLNAIPELQKALRDARSEDVNHLKDSGQMTYDEQAAALNLTYASVARIANGGRSGKEYAKAKKQSGG
;
A
#
# COMPACT_ATOMS: atom_id res chain seq x y z
N MET A 1 15.48 -19.84 -35.82
CA MET A 1 14.10 -19.44 -35.53
C MET A 1 14.16 -18.39 -34.42
N THR A 2 14.12 -17.11 -34.76
CA THR A 2 14.05 -16.01 -33.78
C THR A 2 12.60 -15.84 -33.36
N ALA A 3 12.29 -16.21 -32.10
CA ALA A 3 10.97 -15.95 -31.54
C ALA A 3 10.80 -14.43 -31.37
N GLU A 4 9.92 -13.84 -32.17
CA GLU A 4 9.48 -12.45 -31.98
C GLU A 4 8.61 -12.37 -30.73
N THR A 5 9.20 -12.00 -29.61
CA THR A 5 8.48 -11.68 -28.38
C THR A 5 7.74 -10.35 -28.61
N LYS A 6 6.44 -10.41 -28.96
CA LYS A 6 5.58 -9.22 -28.99
C LYS A 6 5.59 -8.54 -27.62
N PRO A 7 5.84 -7.22 -27.53
CA PRO A 7 5.67 -6.50 -26.27
C PRO A 7 4.18 -6.49 -25.92
N GLN A 8 3.79 -7.19 -24.86
CA GLN A 8 2.48 -7.00 -24.26
C GLN A 8 2.51 -5.70 -23.48
N THR A 9 2.03 -4.62 -24.09
CA THR A 9 1.86 -3.32 -23.43
C THR A 9 0.63 -3.44 -22.52
N SER A 10 0.82 -3.91 -21.28
CA SER A 10 -0.17 -3.59 -20.25
C SER A 10 0.05 -2.13 -19.88
N VAL A 11 -1.02 -1.33 -19.97
CA VAL A 11 -0.97 0.06 -19.51
C VAL A 11 -0.93 0.00 -17.98
N LEU A 12 0.25 0.24 -17.40
CA LEU A 12 0.39 0.38 -15.96
C LEU A 12 -0.44 1.59 -15.49
N PRO A 13 -1.11 1.53 -14.34
CA PRO A 13 -1.65 2.72 -13.69
C PRO A 13 -0.55 3.79 -13.53
N GLU A 14 -0.89 5.07 -13.65
CA GLU A 14 0.06 6.18 -13.63
C GLU A 14 0.97 6.19 -12.38
N ILE A 15 0.42 5.78 -11.22
CA ILE A 15 1.15 5.65 -9.95
C ILE A 15 2.32 4.64 -10.02
N PHE A 16 2.34 3.79 -11.04
CA PHE A 16 3.37 2.78 -11.30
C PHE A 16 4.18 3.08 -12.56
N SER A 17 4.07 4.27 -13.15
CA SER A 17 4.84 4.69 -14.34
C SER A 17 6.35 4.54 -14.17
N ALA A 18 6.86 4.72 -12.94
CA ALA A 18 8.27 4.48 -12.61
C ALA A 18 8.75 3.04 -12.88
N LEU A 19 7.83 2.07 -12.99
CA LEU A 19 8.14 0.68 -13.31
C LEU A 19 8.15 0.40 -14.83
N GLU A 20 7.72 1.33 -15.69
CA GLU A 20 7.67 1.12 -17.15
C GLU A 20 9.00 0.65 -17.76
N PRO A 21 10.18 1.19 -17.38
CA PRO A 21 11.45 0.72 -17.93
C PRO A 21 11.72 -0.77 -17.68
N LEU A 22 11.14 -1.33 -16.61
CA LEU A 22 11.27 -2.75 -16.29
C LEU A 22 10.55 -3.65 -17.32
N PHE A 23 9.45 -3.17 -17.91
CA PHE A 23 8.71 -3.92 -18.93
C PHE A 23 9.36 -3.84 -20.31
N ALA A 24 10.15 -2.79 -20.56
CA ALA A 24 10.85 -2.56 -21.82
C ALA A 24 12.19 -3.32 -21.95
N ASP A 25 12.68 -3.98 -20.90
CA ASP A 25 13.96 -4.70 -20.94
C ASP A 25 13.93 -5.88 -21.95
N PRO A 26 14.79 -5.90 -22.99
CA PRO A 26 14.80 -6.96 -23.99
C PRO A 26 15.35 -8.29 -23.45
N HIS A 27 16.10 -8.29 -22.34
CA HIS A 27 16.68 -9.49 -21.74
C HIS A 27 15.67 -10.21 -20.85
N THR A 28 14.99 -11.21 -21.43
CA THR A 28 13.83 -11.88 -20.79
C THR A 28 14.15 -12.49 -19.41
N ILE A 29 15.33 -13.08 -19.23
CA ILE A 29 15.72 -13.69 -17.94
C ILE A 29 15.97 -12.61 -16.88
N ASP A 30 16.71 -11.56 -17.21
CA ASP A 30 17.02 -10.49 -16.26
C ASP A 30 15.79 -9.65 -15.91
N ARG A 31 14.91 -9.43 -16.90
CA ARG A 31 13.59 -8.85 -16.68
C ARG A 31 12.77 -9.68 -15.70
N ALA A 32 12.72 -11.01 -15.86
CA ALA A 32 11.98 -11.90 -14.97
C ALA A 32 12.51 -11.85 -13.52
N LYS A 33 13.84 -11.80 -13.32
CA LYS A 33 14.45 -11.67 -11.99
C LYS A 33 14.05 -10.36 -11.31
N ARG A 34 14.22 -9.23 -12.00
CA ARG A 34 13.88 -7.90 -11.48
C ARG A 34 12.38 -7.76 -11.20
N LEU A 35 11.52 -8.31 -12.06
CA LEU A 35 10.08 -8.38 -11.79
C LEU A 35 9.78 -9.19 -10.53
N GLY A 36 10.47 -10.32 -10.32
CA GLY A 36 10.37 -11.10 -9.09
C GLY A 36 10.78 -10.31 -7.84
N GLU A 37 11.87 -9.57 -7.90
CA GLU A 37 12.32 -8.68 -6.81
C GLU A 37 11.27 -7.61 -6.48
N VAL A 38 10.70 -6.95 -7.49
CA VAL A 38 9.64 -5.96 -7.31
C VAL A 38 8.40 -6.60 -6.66
N LEU A 39 7.95 -7.75 -7.16
CA LEU A 39 6.79 -8.45 -6.60
C LEU A 39 7.00 -8.83 -5.14
N ASN A 40 8.21 -9.27 -4.78
CA ASN A 40 8.56 -9.62 -3.40
C ASN A 40 8.59 -8.40 -2.46
N ALA A 41 8.85 -7.20 -2.98
CA ALA A 41 8.84 -5.95 -2.21
C ALA A 41 7.42 -5.38 -1.99
N ILE A 42 6.42 -5.81 -2.77
CA ILE A 42 5.04 -5.28 -2.67
C ILE A 42 4.44 -5.41 -1.26
N PRO A 43 4.55 -6.55 -0.55
CA PRO A 43 3.99 -6.67 0.80
C PRO A 43 4.58 -5.65 1.79
N GLU A 44 5.88 -5.38 1.69
CA GLU A 44 6.57 -4.39 2.51
C GLU A 44 6.14 -2.97 2.14
N LEU A 45 6.06 -2.66 0.84
CA LEU A 45 5.53 -1.39 0.34
C LEU A 45 4.09 -1.16 0.83
N GLN A 46 3.23 -2.17 0.72
CA GLN A 46 1.85 -2.09 1.21
C GLN A 46 1.79 -1.84 2.72
N LYS A 47 2.70 -2.44 3.50
CA LYS A 47 2.80 -2.19 4.94
C LYS A 47 3.22 -0.74 5.19
N ALA A 48 4.30 -0.27 4.56
CA ALA A 48 4.78 1.10 4.72
C ALA A 48 3.71 2.14 4.35
N LEU A 49 2.99 1.94 3.24
CA LEU A 49 1.89 2.83 2.83
C LEU A 49 0.71 2.81 3.82
N ARG A 50 0.39 1.65 4.41
CA ARG A 50 -0.65 1.56 5.46
C ARG A 50 -0.21 2.27 6.74
N ASP A 51 1.04 2.09 7.14
CA ASP A 51 1.61 2.71 8.34
C ASP A 51 1.62 4.24 8.18
N ALA A 52 2.13 4.76 7.06
CA ALA A 52 2.13 6.20 6.75
C ALA A 52 0.71 6.78 6.73
N ARG A 53 -0.24 6.10 6.08
CA ARG A 53 -1.64 6.54 6.07
C ARG A 53 -2.26 6.56 7.47
N SER A 54 -1.91 5.59 8.32
CA SER A 54 -2.37 5.56 9.70
C SER A 54 -1.79 6.71 10.51
N GLU A 55 -0.52 7.05 10.28
CA GLU A 55 0.16 8.18 10.91
C GLU A 55 -0.53 9.51 10.55
N ASP A 56 -0.79 9.76 9.27
CA ASP A 56 -1.48 10.97 8.82
C ASP A 56 -2.88 11.12 9.44
N VAL A 57 -3.67 10.04 9.47
CA VAL A 57 -5.01 10.03 10.07
C VAL A 57 -4.96 10.33 11.57
N ASN A 58 -3.98 9.76 12.29
CA ASN A 58 -3.79 10.04 13.71
C ASN A 58 -3.31 11.48 13.93
N HIS A 59 -2.37 11.97 13.11
CA HIS A 59 -1.88 13.35 13.20
C HIS A 59 -3.01 14.37 13.04
N LEU A 60 -3.89 14.18 12.06
CA LEU A 60 -5.04 15.07 11.84
C LEU A 60 -5.97 15.14 13.06
N LYS A 61 -6.12 14.02 13.78
CA LYS A 61 -6.92 13.98 15.01
C LYS A 61 -6.18 14.57 16.20
N ASP A 62 -4.94 14.17 16.43
CA ASP A 62 -4.16 14.51 17.61
C ASP A 62 -3.77 15.99 17.63
N SER A 63 -3.59 16.60 16.45
CA SER A 63 -3.40 18.04 16.28
C SER A 63 -4.70 18.85 16.45
N GLY A 64 -5.85 18.19 16.57
CA GLY A 64 -7.16 18.84 16.61
C GLY A 64 -7.58 19.48 15.27
N GLN A 65 -6.86 19.21 14.18
CA GLN A 65 -7.17 19.76 12.85
C GLN A 65 -8.48 19.21 12.29
N MET A 66 -8.76 17.92 12.50
CA MET A 66 -9.98 17.26 12.04
C MET A 66 -10.41 16.13 12.96
N THR A 67 -11.70 16.11 13.30
CA THR A 67 -12.39 14.95 13.84
C THR A 67 -12.45 13.80 12.82
N TYR A 68 -12.70 12.58 13.28
CA TYR A 68 -12.84 11.44 12.35
C TYR A 68 -14.02 11.56 11.38
N ASP A 69 -15.09 12.27 11.75
CA ASP A 69 -16.22 12.53 10.84
C ASP A 69 -15.81 13.50 9.72
N GLU A 70 -15.04 14.54 10.04
CA GLU A 70 -14.50 15.47 9.06
C GLU A 70 -13.48 14.79 8.14
N GLN A 71 -12.61 13.95 8.70
CA GLN A 71 -11.67 13.13 7.92
C GLN A 71 -12.42 12.16 6.99
N ALA A 72 -13.51 11.55 7.46
CA ALA A 72 -14.33 10.63 6.66
C ALA A 72 -14.92 11.35 5.44
N ALA A 73 -15.46 12.55 5.64
CA ALA A 73 -15.95 13.38 4.53
C ALA A 73 -14.83 13.79 3.56
N ALA A 74 -13.68 14.27 4.08
CA ALA A 74 -12.57 14.75 3.27
C ALA A 74 -11.88 13.64 2.44
N LEU A 75 -11.78 12.43 2.99
CA LEU A 75 -11.14 11.29 2.34
C LEU A 75 -12.11 10.41 1.55
N ASN A 76 -13.41 10.77 1.50
CA ASN A 76 -14.48 9.96 0.94
C ASN A 76 -14.51 8.53 1.51
N LEU A 77 -14.47 8.43 2.84
CA LEU A 77 -14.49 7.19 3.61
C LEU A 77 -15.64 7.21 4.61
N THR A 78 -15.94 6.06 5.22
CA THR A 78 -16.81 6.02 6.40
C THR A 78 -16.01 6.33 7.66
N TYR A 79 -16.66 6.87 8.69
CA TYR A 79 -16.08 7.01 10.03
C TYR A 79 -15.42 5.71 10.51
N ALA A 80 -16.12 4.57 10.35
CA ALA A 80 -15.60 3.26 10.71
C ALA A 80 -14.32 2.90 9.97
N SER A 81 -14.18 3.32 8.70
CA SER A 81 -12.96 3.11 7.91
C SER A 81 -11.81 3.98 8.43
N VAL A 82 -12.07 5.25 8.73
CA VAL A 82 -11.07 6.17 9.31
C VAL A 82 -10.60 5.64 10.67
N ALA A 83 -11.53 5.29 11.56
CA ALA A 83 -11.20 4.70 12.86
C ALA A 83 -10.40 3.40 12.73
N ARG A 84 -10.73 2.55 11.75
CA ARG A 84 -9.94 1.33 11.47
C ARG A 84 -8.53 1.65 10.97
N ILE A 85 -8.39 2.66 10.11
CA ILE A 85 -7.08 3.12 9.59
C ILE A 85 -6.23 3.68 10.73
N ALA A 86 -6.79 4.55 11.57
CA ALA A 86 -6.12 5.10 12.76
C ALA A 86 -5.55 4.02 13.69
N ASN A 87 -6.23 2.88 13.77
CA ASN A 87 -5.80 1.72 14.56
C ASN A 87 -4.81 0.78 13.83
N GLY A 88 -4.23 1.23 12.71
CA GLY A 88 -3.25 0.48 11.92
C GLY A 88 -3.84 -0.64 11.08
N GLY A 89 -5.15 -0.63 10.78
CA GLY A 89 -5.78 -1.62 9.91
C GLY A 89 -5.71 -3.07 10.39
N ARG A 90 -5.37 -3.28 11.68
CA ARG A 90 -5.17 -4.61 12.28
C ARG A 90 -6.37 -5.50 12.03
N SER A 91 -6.11 -6.70 11.51
CA SER A 91 -7.13 -7.76 11.49
C SER A 91 -7.56 -8.06 12.93
N GLY A 92 -8.79 -8.56 13.15
CA GLY A 92 -9.29 -8.86 14.50
C GLY A 92 -8.36 -9.73 15.36
N LYS A 93 -7.48 -10.54 14.73
CA LYS A 93 -6.45 -11.34 15.41
C LYS A 93 -5.28 -10.50 15.94
N GLU A 94 -4.82 -9.49 15.21
CA GLU A 94 -3.74 -8.60 15.65
C GLU A 94 -4.21 -7.62 16.71
N TYR A 95 -5.46 -7.16 16.63
CA TYR A 95 -6.08 -6.35 17.68
C TYR A 95 -6.20 -7.12 19.00
N ALA A 96 -6.60 -8.40 18.94
CA ALA A 96 -6.67 -9.28 20.11
C ALA A 96 -5.29 -9.54 20.73
N LYS A 97 -4.22 -9.58 19.92
CA LYS A 97 -2.84 -9.77 20.40
C LYS A 97 -2.28 -8.50 21.05
N ALA A 98 -2.51 -7.33 20.44
CA ALA A 98 -2.09 -6.03 20.97
C ALA A 98 -2.78 -5.71 22.31
N LYS A 99 -4.10 -5.96 22.42
CA LYS A 99 -4.86 -5.75 23.66
C LYS A 99 -4.39 -6.66 24.81
N LYS A 100 -3.91 -7.87 24.52
CA LYS A 100 -3.30 -8.77 25.52
C LYS A 100 -1.93 -8.29 26.02
N GLN A 101 -1.19 -7.52 25.21
CA GLN A 101 0.14 -7.02 25.58
C GLN A 101 0.09 -5.68 26.32
N SER A 102 -0.95 -4.88 26.14
CA SER A 102 -1.11 -3.58 26.81
C SER A 102 -1.89 -3.63 28.14
N GLY A 103 -2.25 -4.84 28.61
CA GLY A 103 -3.07 -5.06 29.80
C GLY A 103 -2.38 -5.94 30.85
N GLY A 104 -1.10 -5.67 31.11
CA GLY A 104 -0.31 -6.25 32.21
C GLY A 104 0.06 -5.19 33.23
#